data_AF-A0AAD2HQU4-F1
#
_entry.id   AF-A0AAD2HQU4-F1
#
_cell.length_a   1.000
_cell.length_b   1.000
_cell.length_c   1.000
_cell.angle_alpha   90.00
_cell.angle_beta   90.00
_cell.angle_gamma   90.00
#
_symmetry.space_group_name_H-M   'P 1'
#
loop_
_entity.id
_entity.type
_entity.pdbx_description
1 polymer ?
#
loop_
_entity_poly.entity_id
_entity_poly.type
_entity_poly.pdbx_seq_one_letter_code
_entity_poly.pdbx_strand_id
1 'polypeptide(L)' 'MFVTTRMQALQTCEVLLRMTKENLDVKMQIIIMYLSSQVARLRRFLDNEQAWDDYPEPQFPDYKKYTGE' A
#
# COMPACT_ATOMS: atom_id res chain seq x y z
N MET A 1 -21.21 14.01 -12.05
CA MET A 1 -21.45 13.00 -10.99
C MET A 1 -20.39 11.89 -11.00
N PHE A 2 -20.08 11.27 -12.14
CA PHE A 2 -19.08 10.17 -12.22
C PHE A 2 -17.62 10.61 -11.94
N VAL A 3 -17.21 11.79 -12.45
CA VAL A 3 -15.85 12.34 -12.25
C VAL A 3 -15.58 12.71 -10.78
N THR A 4 -16.56 13.30 -10.10
CA THR A 4 -16.49 13.62 -8.67
C THR A 4 -16.32 12.38 -7.81
N THR A 5 -17.03 11.28 -8.14
CA THR A 5 -16.90 10.01 -7.43
C THR A 5 -15.54 9.34 -7.69
N ARG A 6 -15.00 9.42 -8.91
CA ARG A 6 -13.66 8.90 -9.24
C ARG A 6 -12.58 9.63 -8.45
N MET A 7 -12.58 10.96 -8.44
CA MET A 7 -11.58 11.73 -7.68
C MET A 7 -11.65 11.44 -6.18
N GLN A 8 -12.85 11.38 -5.61
CA GLN A 8 -13.05 11.09 -4.19
C GLN A 8 -12.56 9.68 -3.83
N ALA A 9 -12.79 8.69 -4.70
CA ALA A 9 -12.31 7.33 -4.52
C ALA A 9 -10.77 7.26 -4.56
N LEU A 10 -10.12 7.97 -5.50
CA LEU A 10 -8.66 8.05 -5.57
C LEU A 10 -8.05 8.71 -4.33
N GLN A 11 -8.63 9.84 -3.88
CA GLN A 11 -8.20 10.52 -2.65
C GLN A 11 -8.33 9.60 -1.42
N THR A 12 -9.43 8.86 -1.33
CA THR A 12 -9.65 7.90 -0.23
C THR A 12 -8.61 6.78 -0.25
N CYS A 13 -8.26 6.28 -1.44
CA CYS A 13 -7.18 5.31 -1.60
C CYS A 13 -5.82 5.88 -1.14
N GLU A 14 -5.56 7.17 -1.35
CA GLU A 14 -4.34 7.84 -0.86
C GLU A 14 -4.29 7.92 0.68
N VAL A 15 -5.38 8.36 1.29
CA VAL A 15 -5.51 8.44 2.75
C VAL A 15 -5.32 7.07 3.40
N LEU A 16 -5.95 6.02 2.85
CA LEU A 16 -5.83 4.65 3.36
C LEU A 16 -4.38 4.15 3.37
N LEU A 17 -3.61 4.41 2.29
CA LEU A 17 -2.21 3.99 2.22
C LEU A 17 -1.34 4.78 3.17
N ARG A 18 -1.58 6.08 3.33
CA ARG A 18 -0.82 6.90 4.30
C ARG A 18 -1.02 6.39 5.72
N MET A 19 -2.26 6.16 6.12
CA MET A 19 -2.59 5.63 7.45
C MET A 19 -1.98 4.25 7.70
N THR A 20 -1.92 3.38 6.70
CA THR A 20 -1.32 2.05 6.86
C THR A 20 0.21 2.08 6.89
N LYS A 21 0.86 2.97 6.14
CA LYS A 21 2.32 3.13 6.16
C LYS A 21 2.83 3.71 7.49
N GLU A 22 2.11 4.66 8.07
CA GLU A 22 2.49 5.29 9.34
C GLU A 22 2.37 4.33 10.55
N ASN A 23 1.53 3.29 10.45
CA ASN A 23 1.27 2.32 11.52
C ASN A 23 1.89 0.93 11.25
N LEU A 24 3.00 0.88 10.49
CA LEU A 24 3.65 -0.35 10.08
C LEU A 24 4.33 -1.05 11.28
N ASP A 25 3.58 -1.84 12.03
CA ASP A 25 4.15 -2.86 12.92
C ASP A 25 4.65 -4.05 12.08
N VAL A 26 5.83 -4.57 12.38
CA VAL A 26 6.47 -5.71 11.69
C VAL A 26 5.51 -6.91 11.61
N LYS A 27 4.66 -7.12 12.63
CA LYS A 27 3.64 -8.20 12.62
C LYS A 27 2.59 -8.03 11.54
N MET A 28 2.26 -6.79 11.16
CA MET A 28 1.22 -6.46 10.18
C MET A 28 1.77 -6.19 8.78
N GLN A 29 3.09 -6.24 8.59
CA GLN A 29 3.73 -5.89 7.33
C GLN A 29 3.19 -6.69 6.13
N ILE A 30 2.95 -7.99 6.27
CA ILE A 30 2.38 -8.83 5.21
C ILE A 30 0.95 -8.40 4.86
N ILE A 31 0.13 -8.11 5.87
CA ILE A 31 -1.25 -7.66 5.70
C ILE A 31 -1.26 -6.30 5.00
N ILE A 32 -0.37 -5.41 5.39
CA ILE A 32 -0.24 -4.07 4.81
C ILE A 32 0.23 -4.16 3.36
N MET A 33 1.22 -5.00 3.05
CA MET A 33 1.64 -5.26 1.67
C MET A 33 0.49 -5.80 0.80
N TYR A 34 -0.29 -6.75 1.32
CA TYR A 34 -1.46 -7.28 0.63
C TYR A 34 -2.50 -6.18 0.38
N LEU A 35 -2.82 -5.37 1.39
CA LEU A 35 -3.76 -4.26 1.24
C LEU A 35 -3.29 -3.23 0.21
N SER A 36 -2.00 -2.86 0.23
CA SER A 36 -1.42 -1.96 -0.76
C SER A 36 -1.57 -2.48 -2.18
N SER A 37 -1.42 -3.79 -2.38
CA SER A 37 -1.66 -4.41 -3.69
C SER A 37 -3.13 -4.30 -4.15
N GLN A 38 -4.10 -4.44 -3.24
CA GLN A 38 -5.52 -4.28 -3.58
C GLN A 38 -5.86 -2.82 -3.89
N VAL A 39 -5.31 -1.88 -3.14
CA VAL A 39 -5.49 -0.45 -3.39
C VAL A 39 -4.89 -0.06 -4.74
N ALA A 40 -3.71 -0.56 -5.09
CA ALA A 40 -3.08 -0.31 -6.39
C ALA A 40 -3.95 -0.84 -7.54
N ARG A 41 -4.54 -2.03 -7.40
CA ARG A 41 -5.50 -2.58 -8.39
C ARG A 41 -6.75 -1.73 -8.51
N LEU A 42 -7.30 -1.25 -7.40
CA LEU A 42 -8.46 -0.37 -7.39
C LEU A 42 -8.15 0.97 -8.06
N ARG A 43 -6.99 1.57 -7.78
CA ARG A 43 -6.57 2.81 -8.45
C ARG A 43 -6.38 2.63 -9.95
N ARG A 44 -5.75 1.53 -10.40
CA ARG A 44 -5.66 1.19 -11.83
C ARG A 44 -7.02 1.01 -12.49
N PHE A 45 -7.98 0.42 -11.79
CA PHE A 45 -9.34 0.31 -12.28
C PHE A 45 -10.02 1.68 -12.41
N LEU A 46 -9.82 2.57 -11.43
CA LEU A 46 -10.37 3.92 -11.43
C LEU A 46 -9.68 4.82 -12.45
N ASP A 47 -8.38 4.63 -12.67
CA ASP A 47 -7.52 5.43 -13.52
C ASP A 47 -6.42 4.57 -14.16
N ASN A 48 -6.57 4.32 -15.46
CA ASN A 48 -5.77 3.34 -16.19
C ASN A 48 -4.50 3.94 -16.81
N GLU A 49 -4.35 5.27 -16.77
CA GLU A 49 -3.22 5.98 -17.40
C GLU A 49 -2.04 6.13 -16.43
N GLN A 50 -2.31 6.04 -15.12
CA GLN A 50 -1.31 6.26 -14.09
C GLN A 50 -0.84 4.92 -13.49
N ALA A 51 0.46 4.80 -13.27
CA ALA A 51 1.05 3.71 -12.51
C ALA A 51 1.26 4.19 -11.06
N TRP A 52 0.93 3.32 -10.10
CA TRP A 52 1.25 3.53 -8.69
C TRP A 52 2.18 2.42 -8.21
N ASP A 53 3.30 2.84 -7.66
CA ASP A 53 4.42 2.06 -7.14
C ASP A 53 4.69 2.38 -5.66
N ASP A 54 3.68 2.93 -4.99
CA ASP A 54 3.69 3.32 -3.58
C ASP A 54 3.50 2.14 -2.62
N TYR A 55 4.11 1.01 -2.92
CA TYR A 55 4.20 -0.14 -2.01
C TYR A 55 5.10 0.22 -0.80
N PRO A 56 4.79 -0.30 0.39
CA PRO A 56 5.64 -0.13 1.56
C PRO A 56 6.93 -0.93 1.40
N GLU A 57 8.07 -0.33 1.77
CA GLU A 57 9.35 -1.05 1.80
C GLU A 57 9.33 -2.14 2.89
N PRO A 58 9.74 -3.37 2.57
CA PRO A 58 9.72 -4.44 3.54
C PRO A 58 10.75 -4.23 4.67
N GLN A 59 10.30 -4.26 5.93
CA GLN A 59 11.12 -4.19 7.14
C GLN A 59 11.31 -5.57 7.78
N PHE A 60 11.50 -6.60 6.95
CA PHE A 60 11.72 -7.94 7.47
C PHE A 60 13.00 -7.99 8.31
N PRO A 61 13.01 -8.71 9.45
CA PRO A 61 14.21 -8.86 10.25
C PRO A 61 15.31 -9.54 9.43
N ASP A 62 16.54 -9.03 9.54
CA ASP A 62 17.70 -9.63 8.89
C ASP A 62 17.95 -11.03 9.48
N TYR A 63 17.80 -12.05 8.63
CA TYR A 63 17.99 -13.45 9.02
C TYR A 63 19.42 -13.73 9.48
N LYS A 64 20.39 -12.91 9.07
CA LYS A 64 21.80 -13.03 9.49
C LYS A 64 21.97 -12.92 10.99
N LYS A 65 21.06 -12.22 11.68
CA LYS A 65 21.05 -12.14 13.16
C LYS A 65 20.77 -13.49 13.83
N TYR A 66 20.25 -14.46 13.09
CA TYR A 66 19.91 -15.80 13.59
C TYR A 66 20.87 -16.89 13.08
N THR A 67 21.79 -16.57 12.16
CA THR A 67 22.72 -17.56 11.58
C THR A 67 24.11 -17.60 12.23
N GLY A 68 24.42 -16.70 13.18
CA GLY A 68 25.63 -16.80 14.00
C GLY A 68 26.95 -16.68 13.25
N GLU A 69 26.95 -16.12 12.03
CA GLU A 69 28.14 -15.71 11.27
C GLU A 69 28.51 -14.25 11.55
#